data_AF-A0AAP3ELP6-F1
#
_entry.id   AF-A0AAP3ELP6-F1
#
_cell.length_a   1.000
_cell.length_b   1.000
_cell.length_c   1.000
_cell.angle_alpha   90.00
_cell.angle_beta   90.00
_cell.angle_gamma   90.00
#
_symmetry.space_group_name_H-M   'P 1'
#
loop_
_entity.id
_entity.type
_entity.pdbx_description
1 polymer ?
#
loop_
_entity_poly.entity_id
_entity_poly.type
_entity_poly.pdbx_seq_one_letter_code
_entity_poly.pdbx_strand_id
1 'polypeptide(L)'
;IFTRLVRAVSENRKVTLLADGCRCDNLAPYRLIFSTGGWFLVGEHLARITVFALHTVHSVTFHAETFTPDGHFTRILSHPDFLQALPHFHVF
;
A
#
# COMPACT_ATOMS: atom_id res chain seq x y z
N ILE A 1 7.05 -4.24 -11.54
CA ILE A 1 6.69 -3.45 -10.33
C ILE A 1 5.96 -4.32 -9.30
N PHE A 2 4.93 -5.08 -9.70
CA PHE A 2 4.17 -5.97 -8.81
C PHE A 2 5.02 -6.87 -7.89
N THR A 3 5.94 -7.66 -8.45
CA THR A 3 6.82 -8.54 -7.67
C THR A 3 7.69 -7.81 -6.65
N ARG A 4 8.08 -6.57 -6.95
CA ARG A 4 8.83 -5.72 -6.02
C ARG A 4 7.96 -5.30 -4.83
N LEU A 5 6.72 -4.92 -5.08
CA LEU A 5 5.76 -4.58 -4.02
C LEU A 5 5.42 -5.79 -3.15
N VAL A 6 5.18 -6.95 -3.78
CA VAL A 6 4.95 -8.21 -3.03
C VAL A 6 6.13 -8.49 -2.11
N ARG A 7 7.36 -8.36 -2.62
CA ARG A 7 8.57 -8.53 -1.82
C ARG A 7 8.67 -7.50 -0.68
N ALA A 8 8.33 -6.24 -0.94
CA ALA A 8 8.35 -5.19 0.09
C ALA A 8 7.36 -5.48 1.22
N VAL A 9 6.16 -5.94 0.87
CA VAL A 9 5.13 -6.36 1.83
C VAL A 9 5.61 -7.56 2.64
N SER A 10 6.14 -8.60 1.97
CA SER A 10 6.63 -9.82 2.64
C SER A 10 7.84 -9.59 3.52
N GLU A 11 8.75 -8.67 3.15
CA GLU A 11 9.93 -8.31 3.93
C GLU A 11 9.64 -7.20 4.96
N ASN A 12 8.39 -6.71 5.04
CA ASN A 12 8.00 -5.56 5.86
C ASN A 12 8.96 -4.38 5.69
N ARG A 13 9.32 -4.10 4.44
CA ARG A 13 10.26 -3.04 4.08
C ARG A 13 9.54 -1.78 3.67
N LYS A 14 10.02 -0.66 4.17
CA LYS A 14 9.52 0.64 3.71
C LYS A 14 9.89 0.82 2.24
N VAL A 15 9.02 1.48 1.51
CA VAL A 15 9.24 1.83 0.11
C VAL A 15 8.96 3.30 -0.13
N THR A 16 9.68 3.88 -1.09
CA THR A 16 9.24 5.13 -1.72
C THR A 16 8.46 4.77 -2.98
N LEU A 17 7.24 5.27 -3.10
CA LEU A 17 6.47 5.21 -4.32
C LEU A 17 6.51 6.54 -5.05
N LEU A 18 6.49 6.47 -6.37
CA LEU A 18 6.23 7.61 -7.23
C LEU A 18 4.96 7.33 -8.03
N ALA A 19 3.88 8.03 -7.69
CA ALA A 19 2.56 7.86 -8.28
C ALA A 19 2.00 9.19 -8.78
N ASP A 20 1.60 9.28 -10.06
CA ASP A 20 1.09 10.51 -10.71
C ASP A 20 1.83 11.82 -10.34
N GLY A 21 3.16 11.77 -10.32
CA GLY A 21 4.00 12.92 -9.95
C GLY A 21 4.09 13.22 -8.46
N CYS A 22 3.32 12.55 -7.62
CA CYS A 22 3.45 12.56 -6.17
C CYS A 22 4.45 11.48 -5.71
N ARG A 23 5.43 11.90 -4.91
CA ARG A 23 6.38 10.99 -4.27
C ARG A 23 5.97 10.77 -2.82
N CYS A 24 5.76 9.52 -2.44
CA CYS A 24 5.47 9.13 -1.06
C CYS A 24 6.66 8.35 -0.52
N ASP A 25 7.44 8.99 0.35
CA ASP A 25 8.62 8.42 0.98
C ASP A 25 8.26 7.73 2.30
N ASN A 26 9.05 6.73 2.70
CA ASN A 26 8.82 5.99 3.95
C ASN A 26 7.41 5.38 4.08
N LEU A 27 6.79 5.03 2.95
CA LEU A 27 5.54 4.28 2.96
C LEU A 27 5.82 2.88 3.51
N ALA A 28 5.04 2.46 4.48
CA ALA A 28 5.01 1.10 5.01
C ALA A 28 3.97 0.29 4.24
N PRO A 29 4.35 -0.58 3.28
CA PRO A 29 3.40 -1.38 2.51
C PRO A 29 2.88 -2.56 3.33
N TYR A 30 1.59 -2.59 3.65
CA TYR A 30 0.99 -3.67 4.45
C TYR A 30 0.41 -4.78 3.58
N ARG A 31 -0.31 -4.45 2.50
CA ARG A 31 -0.96 -5.46 1.65
C ARG A 31 -1.26 -4.94 0.25
N LEU A 32 -1.27 -5.85 -0.71
CA LEU A 32 -1.79 -5.63 -2.07
C LEU A 32 -3.20 -6.21 -2.17
N ILE A 33 -4.12 -5.46 -2.77
CA ILE A 33 -5.52 -5.84 -2.97
C ILE A 33 -5.84 -5.71 -4.45
N PHE A 34 -6.54 -6.69 -4.99
CA PHE A 34 -7.11 -6.60 -6.32
C PHE A 34 -8.58 -6.20 -6.22
N SER A 35 -8.95 -5.07 -6.82
CA SER A 35 -10.31 -4.53 -6.81
C SER A 35 -10.59 -3.84 -8.13
N THR A 36 -11.84 -3.75 -8.56
CA THR A 36 -12.26 -2.99 -9.76
C THR A 36 -11.41 -3.21 -11.02
N GLY A 37 -10.83 -4.40 -11.19
CA GLY A 37 -9.95 -4.75 -12.32
C GLY A 37 -8.52 -4.23 -12.21
N GLY A 38 -8.12 -3.64 -11.08
CA GLY A 38 -6.79 -3.10 -10.81
C GLY A 38 -6.19 -3.58 -9.50
N TRP A 39 -4.87 -3.41 -9.37
CA TRP A 39 -4.17 -3.65 -8.11
C TRP A 39 -4.02 -2.37 -7.32
N PHE A 40 -4.19 -2.45 -6.01
CA PHE A 40 -4.03 -1.36 -5.06
C PHE A 40 -3.08 -1.78 -3.96
N LEU A 41 -2.10 -0.94 -3.66
CA LEU A 41 -1.24 -1.10 -2.50
C LEU A 41 -1.85 -0.31 -1.34
N VAL A 42 -2.13 -1.01 -0.25
CA VAL A 42 -2.51 -0.39 1.00
C VAL A 42 -1.32 -0.38 1.94
N GLY A 43 -1.05 0.79 2.49
CA GLY A 43 0.05 1.00 3.39
C GLY A 43 -0.21 2.12 4.38
N GLU A 44 0.76 2.35 5.23
CA GLU A 44 0.75 3.45 6.18
C GLU A 44 1.82 4.46 5.80
N HIS A 45 1.45 5.73 5.76
CA HIS A 45 2.35 6.84 5.53
C HIS A 45 2.04 7.94 6.55
N LEU A 46 3.04 8.38 7.31
CA LEU A 46 2.89 9.42 8.34
C LEU A 46 1.72 9.14 9.32
N ALA A 47 1.62 7.90 9.82
CA ALA A 47 0.55 7.44 10.71
C ALA A 47 -0.88 7.52 10.11
N ARG A 48 -1.01 7.55 8.79
CA ARG A 48 -2.29 7.48 8.07
C ARG A 48 -2.32 6.31 7.10
N ILE A 49 -3.47 5.66 7.00
CA ILE A 49 -3.71 4.65 5.97
C ILE A 49 -3.76 5.37 4.62
N THR A 50 -2.98 4.87 3.69
CA THR A 50 -2.89 5.37 2.32
C THR A 50 -3.04 4.22 1.35
N VAL A 51 -3.66 4.53 0.22
CA VAL A 51 -3.99 3.55 -0.82
C VAL A 51 -3.48 4.09 -2.14
N PHE A 52 -2.67 3.30 -2.84
CA PHE A 52 -2.10 3.66 -4.12
C PHE A 52 -2.51 2.65 -5.17
N ALA A 53 -3.14 3.12 -6.25
CA ALA A 53 -3.44 2.26 -7.37
C ALA A 53 -2.16 1.96 -8.15
N LEU A 54 -1.82 0.69 -8.35
CA LEU A 54 -0.58 0.29 -9.02
C LEU A 54 -0.45 0.83 -10.44
N HIS A 55 -1.57 1.10 -11.12
CA HIS A 55 -1.54 1.71 -12.46
C HIS A 55 -1.01 3.14 -12.45
N THR A 56 -1.16 3.88 -11.33
CA THR A 56 -0.59 5.22 -11.14
C THR A 56 0.87 5.17 -10.69
N VAL A 57 1.35 4.02 -10.20
CA VAL A 57 2.71 3.87 -9.66
C VAL A 57 3.71 3.67 -10.79
N HIS A 58 4.54 4.67 -11.00
CA HIS A 58 5.57 4.68 -12.03
C HIS A 58 6.88 4.05 -11.53
N SER A 59 7.21 4.23 -10.25
CA SER A 59 8.46 3.71 -9.67
C SER A 59 8.30 3.32 -8.20
N VAL A 60 9.08 2.33 -7.79
CA VAL A 60 9.14 1.80 -6.41
C VAL A 60 10.60 1.64 -6.02
N THR A 61 10.99 2.35 -4.97
CA THR A 61 12.34 2.27 -4.38
C THR A 61 12.24 1.60 -3.02
N PHE A 62 13.06 0.59 -2.78
CA PHE A 62 13.13 -0.07 -1.47
C PHE A 62 14.03 0.71 -0.53
N HIS A 63 13.62 0.82 0.72
CA HIS A 63 14.49 1.29 1.78
C HIS A 63 15.17 0.12 2.49
N ALA A 64 16.36 0.39 3.03
CA ALA A 64 17.03 -0.53 3.92
C ALA A 64 16.26 -0.69 5.24
N GLU A 65 15.51 0.34 5.64
CA GLU A 65 14.64 0.33 6.81
C GLU A 65 13.47 -0.62 6.66
N THR A 66 13.34 -1.54 7.63
CA THR A 66 12.12 -2.29 7.86
C THR A 66 11.19 -1.49 8.77
N PHE A 67 9.90 -1.78 8.67
CA PHE A 67 8.92 -1.27 9.62
C PHE A 67 8.30 -2.47 10.33
N THR A 68 7.94 -2.28 11.59
CA THR A 68 7.12 -3.26 12.29
C THR A 68 5.66 -2.96 11.94
N PRO A 69 4.94 -3.88 11.27
CA PRO A 69 3.53 -3.67 10.98
C PRO A 69 2.77 -3.52 12.31
N ASP A 70 2.02 -2.43 12.46
CA ASP A 70 1.21 -2.21 13.65
C ASP A 70 0.11 -3.27 13.75
N GLY A 71 -0.04 -3.87 14.93
CA GLY A 71 -1.13 -4.79 15.25
C GLY A 71 -2.51 -4.18 14.99
N HIS A 72 -2.64 -2.87 15.17
CA HIS A 72 -3.88 -2.15 14.90
C HIS A 72 -4.16 -2.07 13.39
N PHE A 73 -3.18 -1.64 12.58
CA PHE A 73 -3.34 -1.56 11.12
C PHE A 73 -3.50 -2.94 10.48
N THR A 74 -2.73 -3.93 10.91
CA THR A 74 -2.89 -5.31 10.43
C THR A 74 -4.28 -5.86 10.74
N ARG A 75 -4.82 -5.59 11.94
CA ARG A 75 -6.19 -5.97 12.29
C ARG A 75 -7.22 -5.25 11.42
N ILE A 76 -7.11 -3.93 11.23
CA ILE A 76 -8.03 -3.18 10.36
C ILE A 76 -7.99 -3.71 8.92
N LEU A 77 -6.80 -3.92 8.37
CA LEU A 77 -6.60 -4.44 7.00
C LEU A 77 -6.97 -5.91 6.85
N SER A 78 -7.13 -6.64 7.95
CA SER A 78 -7.67 -8.00 7.96
C SER A 78 -9.19 -8.02 7.83
N HIS A 79 -9.88 -6.90 8.09
CA HIS A 79 -11.33 -6.81 7.91
C HIS A 79 -11.66 -6.44 6.47
N PRO A 80 -12.32 -7.32 5.70
CA PRO A 80 -12.71 -7.03 4.32
C PRO A 80 -13.66 -5.84 4.22
N ASP A 81 -14.47 -5.59 5.26
CA ASP A 81 -15.42 -4.46 5.33
C ASP A 81 -14.70 -3.09 5.29
N PHE A 82 -13.52 -2.99 5.91
CA PHE A 82 -12.71 -1.76 5.86
C PHE A 82 -12.18 -1.52 4.45
N LEU A 83 -11.79 -2.58 3.76
CA LEU A 83 -11.34 -2.48 2.37
C LEU A 83 -12.48 -2.06 1.45
N GLN A 84 -13.69 -2.58 1.67
CA GLN A 84 -14.88 -2.18 0.92
C GLN A 84 -15.34 -0.76 1.23
N ALA A 85 -15.14 -0.26 2.45
CA ALA A 85 -15.50 1.10 2.87
C ALA A 85 -14.53 2.19 2.35
N LEU A 86 -13.41 1.81 1.74
CA LEU A 86 -12.50 2.79 1.14
C LEU A 86 -13.20 3.47 -0.05
N PRO A 87 -13.19 4.82 -0.14
CA PRO A 87 -13.92 5.55 -1.19
C PRO A 87 -13.45 5.23 -2.62
N HIS A 88 -12.28 4.61 -2.78
CA HIS A 88 -11.78 4.10 -4.07
C HIS A 88 -12.33 2.71 -4.46
N PHE A 89 -12.99 2.01 -3.53
CA PHE A 89 -13.68 0.73 -3.76
C PHE A 89 -15.17 0.91 -4.09
N HIS A 90 -15.73 2.09 -3.81
CA HIS A 90 -17.07 2.46 -4.25
C HIS A 90 -17.03 2.81 -5.73
N VAL A 91 -17.27 1.78 -6.53
CA VAL A 91 -17.59 1.81 -7.96
C VAL A 91 -18.60 2.91 -8.25
N PHE A 92 -18.27 3.79 -9.19
CA PHE A 92 -19.19 4.15 -10.27
C PHE A 92 -18.55 3.74 -11.58
#